data_AF-A0A218QWB1-F1
#
_entry.id   AF-A0A218QWB1-F1
#
_cell.length_a   1.000
_cell.length_b   1.000
_cell.length_c   1.000
_cell.angle_alpha   90.00
_cell.angle_beta   90.00
_cell.angle_gamma   90.00
#
_symmetry.space_group_name_H-M   'P 1'
#
loop_
_entity.id
_entity.type
_entity.pdbx_description
1 polymer ?
#
loop_
_entity_poly.entity_id
_entity_poly.type
_entity_poly.pdbx_seq_one_letter_code
_entity_poly.pdbx_strand_id
1 'polypeptide(L)'
;MSCQSGSSYIVKSGDTLYTIAEQQLGDGDRSNEIKNPDGSAPNASSLQPGQELCLPEESDLTSDHHRHLNLEATFYSREETQCHPPATGVHGVTLRQALAGEKTPPCGSGIGRLQCAVDPDVIPLHKKFTLILWNGKHVKAVALDTGTAIKGHIIDIFVDTNAEAINLGRKHVKAIL
;
A
#
# COMPACT_ATOMS: atom_id res chain seq x y z
N MET A 1 -23.88 20.34 -2.78
CA MET A 1 -22.91 19.59 -1.97
C MET A 1 -23.71 18.67 -1.08
N SER A 2 -23.94 17.44 -1.53
CA SER A 2 -25.01 16.53 -1.07
C SER A 2 -24.50 15.33 -0.27
N CYS A 3 -23.19 15.25 -0.02
CA CYS A 3 -22.62 14.22 0.83
C CYS A 3 -22.73 14.63 2.31
N GLN A 4 -23.30 13.75 3.12
CA GLN A 4 -23.55 14.00 4.55
C GLN A 4 -22.26 13.94 5.41
N SER A 5 -21.18 13.37 4.87
CA SER A 5 -19.83 13.28 5.45
C SER A 5 -18.82 12.96 4.33
N GLY A 6 -17.67 13.62 4.29
CA GLY A 6 -16.57 13.32 3.35
C GLY A 6 -16.49 14.09 2.03
N SER A 7 -15.61 13.63 1.14
CA SER A 7 -15.34 14.24 -0.17
C SER A 7 -16.25 13.64 -1.26
N SER A 8 -16.65 14.45 -2.25
CA SER A 8 -17.39 13.93 -3.41
C SER A 8 -16.47 13.66 -4.61
N TYR A 9 -16.75 12.59 -5.33
CA TYR A 9 -16.04 12.17 -6.53
C TYR A 9 -17.02 12.02 -7.70
N ILE A 10 -16.65 12.57 -8.86
CA ILE A 10 -17.43 12.41 -10.10
C ILE A 10 -16.83 11.27 -10.92
N VAL A 11 -17.62 10.20 -11.08
CA VAL A 11 -17.26 9.00 -11.84
C VAL A 11 -16.87 9.37 -13.27
N LYS A 12 -15.72 8.87 -13.74
CA LYS A 12 -15.27 9.03 -15.13
C LYS A 12 -15.53 7.76 -15.93
N SER A 13 -15.46 7.89 -17.25
CA SER A 13 -15.58 6.74 -18.15
C SER A 13 -14.47 5.72 -17.89
N GLY A 14 -14.84 4.48 -17.58
CA GLY A 14 -13.92 3.40 -17.26
C GLY A 14 -13.64 3.19 -15.77
N ASP A 15 -14.21 4.02 -14.89
CA ASP A 15 -14.07 3.83 -13.45
C ASP A 15 -14.93 2.66 -12.92
N THR A 16 -14.40 2.01 -11.90
CA THR A 16 -15.09 1.01 -11.07
C THR A 16 -15.00 1.46 -9.62
N LEU A 17 -15.89 0.98 -8.74
CA LEU A 17 -15.77 1.30 -7.30
C LEU A 17 -14.41 0.91 -6.74
N TYR A 18 -13.84 -0.20 -7.22
CA TYR A 18 -12.50 -0.66 -6.83
C TYR A 18 -11.42 0.32 -7.28
N THR A 19 -11.43 0.80 -8.53
CA THR A 19 -10.41 1.74 -9.01
C THR A 19 -10.57 3.12 -8.38
N ILE A 20 -11.81 3.56 -8.13
CA ILE A 20 -12.08 4.80 -7.39
C ILE A 20 -11.57 4.67 -5.96
N ALA A 21 -11.88 3.57 -5.26
CA ALA A 21 -11.37 3.34 -3.92
C ALA A 21 -9.84 3.22 -3.88
N GLU A 22 -9.22 2.54 -4.84
CA GLU A 22 -7.75 2.46 -4.91
C GLU A 22 -7.10 3.83 -5.14
N GLN A 23 -7.72 4.69 -5.95
CA GLN A 23 -7.18 6.01 -6.27
C GLN A 23 -7.48 7.07 -5.20
N GLN A 24 -8.68 7.05 -4.64
CA GLN A 24 -9.18 8.09 -3.73
C GLN A 24 -9.03 7.70 -2.26
N LEU A 25 -9.10 6.40 -1.94
CA LEU A 25 -8.99 5.86 -0.57
C LEU A 25 -7.68 5.09 -0.34
N GLY A 26 -6.80 5.02 -1.35
CA GLY A 26 -5.52 4.29 -1.33
C GLY A 26 -5.64 2.76 -1.38
N ASP A 27 -6.87 2.24 -1.30
CA ASP A 27 -7.16 0.82 -1.22
C ASP A 27 -8.49 0.48 -1.93
N GLY A 28 -8.43 -0.39 -2.95
CA GLY A 28 -9.60 -0.83 -3.71
C GLY A 28 -10.59 -1.65 -2.89
N ASP A 29 -10.12 -2.28 -1.81
CA ASP A 29 -10.96 -3.06 -0.89
C ASP A 29 -11.90 -2.16 -0.06
N ARG A 30 -11.61 -0.85 -0.01
CA ARG A 30 -12.46 0.18 0.64
C ARG A 30 -13.62 0.66 -0.22
N SER A 31 -13.85 0.03 -1.37
CA SER A 31 -15.00 0.34 -2.26
C SER A 31 -16.36 0.25 -1.57
N ASN A 32 -16.48 -0.57 -0.51
CA ASN A 32 -17.70 -0.71 0.28
C ASN A 32 -18.05 0.54 1.12
N GLU A 33 -17.06 1.38 1.40
CA GLU A 33 -17.24 2.62 2.15
C GLU A 33 -17.81 3.75 1.28
N ILE A 34 -17.67 3.65 -0.05
CA ILE A 34 -18.22 4.62 -1.00
C ILE A 34 -19.74 4.53 -0.98
N LYS A 35 -20.40 5.69 -0.89
CA LYS A 35 -21.87 5.83 -0.88
C LYS A 35 -22.34 6.73 -2.00
N ASN A 36 -23.61 6.61 -2.36
CA ASN A 36 -24.31 7.63 -3.15
C ASN A 36 -24.61 8.86 -2.25
N PRO A 37 -24.96 10.02 -2.84
CA PRO A 37 -25.38 11.20 -2.08
C PRO A 37 -26.62 10.98 -1.19
N ASP A 38 -27.43 9.98 -1.49
CA ASP A 38 -28.57 9.56 -0.66
C ASP A 38 -28.19 8.64 0.51
N GLY A 39 -26.89 8.32 0.67
CA GLY A 39 -26.36 7.40 1.67
C GLY A 39 -26.48 5.91 1.31
N SER A 40 -27.08 5.56 0.17
CA SER A 40 -27.19 4.18 -0.29
C SER A 40 -25.86 3.64 -0.85
N ALA A 41 -25.72 2.32 -0.90
CA ALA A 41 -24.56 1.70 -1.54
C ALA A 41 -24.66 1.86 -3.07
N PRO A 42 -23.63 2.42 -3.75
CA PRO A 42 -23.62 2.53 -5.19
C PRO A 42 -23.59 1.15 -5.85
N ASN A 43 -24.27 1.02 -6.98
CA ASN A 43 -24.28 -0.23 -7.73
C ASN A 43 -22.96 -0.40 -8.49
N ALA A 44 -22.11 -1.31 -8.00
CA ALA A 44 -20.78 -1.59 -8.58
C ALA A 44 -20.81 -1.97 -10.07
N SER A 45 -21.90 -2.61 -10.53
CA SER A 45 -22.03 -3.10 -11.90
C SER A 45 -22.64 -2.10 -12.88
N SER A 46 -23.09 -0.93 -12.41
CA SER A 46 -23.79 0.07 -13.22
C SER A 46 -23.36 1.51 -12.90
N LEU A 47 -22.06 1.71 -12.66
CA LEU A 47 -21.50 3.04 -12.49
C LEU A 47 -21.62 3.85 -13.79
N GLN A 48 -22.26 5.01 -13.71
CA GLN A 48 -22.42 5.91 -14.85
C GLN A 48 -21.39 7.05 -14.80
N PRO A 49 -20.70 7.36 -15.91
CA PRO A 49 -19.87 8.55 -15.98
C PRO A 49 -20.70 9.81 -15.67
N GLY A 50 -20.18 10.68 -14.81
CA GLY A 50 -20.88 11.87 -14.31
C GLY A 50 -21.67 11.66 -13.01
N GLN A 51 -21.80 10.41 -12.53
CA GLN A 51 -22.42 10.13 -11.24
C GLN A 51 -21.55 10.69 -10.10
N GLU A 52 -22.17 11.39 -9.16
CA GLU A 52 -21.51 11.83 -7.92
C GLU A 52 -21.56 10.70 -6.89
N LEU A 53 -20.40 10.41 -6.30
CA LEU A 53 -20.24 9.48 -5.19
C LEU A 53 -19.68 10.21 -3.99
N CYS A 54 -20.16 9.83 -2.81
CA CYS A 54 -19.63 10.27 -1.54
C CYS A 54 -18.60 9.27 -1.05
N LEU A 55 -17.39 9.75 -0.91
CA LEU A 55 -16.31 9.03 -0.28
C LEU A 55 -16.40 9.29 1.22
N PRO A 56 -16.16 8.30 2.09
CA PRO A 56 -16.02 8.56 3.51
C PRO A 56 -14.96 9.65 3.69
N GLU A 57 -15.23 10.59 4.59
CA GLU A 57 -14.16 11.41 5.13
C GLU A 57 -13.19 10.42 5.76
N GLU A 58 -11.91 10.47 5.38
CA GLU A 58 -10.90 9.84 6.23
C GLU A 58 -11.00 10.56 7.57
N SER A 59 -11.74 9.96 8.51
CA SER A 59 -11.98 10.58 9.80
C SER A 59 -10.64 10.76 10.50
N ASP A 60 -10.19 12.01 10.52
CA ASP A 60 -9.04 12.53 11.24
C ASP A 60 -9.10 12.18 12.72
N LEU A 61 -8.61 11.00 13.07
CA LEU A 61 -7.93 10.80 14.36
C LEU A 61 -6.42 10.63 14.21
N THR A 62 -5.88 10.85 13.02
CA THR A 62 -4.50 11.26 12.80
C THR A 62 -4.43 12.05 11.50
N SER A 63 -4.27 13.36 11.57
CA SER A 63 -4.02 14.21 10.41
C SER A 63 -2.78 13.74 9.66
N ASP A 64 -2.94 13.03 8.55
CA ASP A 64 -1.82 12.63 7.69
C ASP A 64 -2.26 12.35 6.25
N HIS A 65 -2.99 13.31 5.67
CA HIS A 65 -3.13 13.39 4.21
C HIS A 65 -1.73 13.41 3.57
N HIS A 66 -1.33 12.28 2.99
CA HIS A 66 0.00 12.04 2.42
C HIS A 66 1.15 12.42 3.35
N ARG A 67 1.24 11.75 4.51
CA ARG A 67 2.46 11.79 5.29
C ARG A 67 3.63 11.32 4.45
N HIS A 68 4.55 12.23 4.22
CA HIS A 68 5.84 11.89 3.68
C HIS A 68 6.74 11.50 4.85
N LEU A 69 6.94 10.21 5.02
CA LEU A 69 7.82 9.68 6.05
C LEU A 69 9.20 9.41 5.45
N ASN A 70 10.22 10.11 5.95
CA ASN A 70 11.60 9.78 5.60
C ASN A 70 12.03 8.56 6.41
N LEU A 71 12.57 7.55 5.73
CA LEU A 71 12.93 6.27 6.33
C LEU A 71 14.35 5.88 5.91
N GLU A 72 15.02 5.13 6.77
CA GLU A 72 16.22 4.40 6.42
C GLU A 72 15.83 2.97 6.02
N ALA A 73 16.12 2.61 4.77
CA ALA A 73 15.87 1.29 4.23
C ALA A 73 17.09 0.37 4.44
N THR A 74 16.82 -0.77 5.03
CA THR A 74 17.66 -1.99 4.96
C THR A 74 17.00 -2.99 4.02
N PHE A 75 17.69 -4.11 3.75
CA PHE A 75 17.21 -5.13 2.84
C PHE A 75 17.44 -6.51 3.45
N TYR A 76 16.41 -7.34 3.36
CA TYR A 76 16.47 -8.76 3.69
C TYR A 76 16.03 -9.58 2.49
N SER A 77 16.56 -10.79 2.37
CA SER A 77 16.37 -11.58 1.16
C SER A 77 15.43 -12.77 1.34
N ARG A 78 14.83 -13.15 0.22
CA ARG A 78 14.11 -14.43 0.10
C ARG A 78 15.02 -15.64 0.35
N GLU A 79 16.26 -15.59 -0.11
CA GLU A 79 17.22 -16.69 0.08
C GLU A 79 17.51 -16.96 1.54
N GLU A 80 17.66 -15.92 2.35
CA GLU A 80 17.87 -16.01 3.79
C GLU A 80 16.60 -16.47 4.51
N THR A 81 15.45 -15.90 4.15
CA THR A 81 14.18 -16.29 4.77
C THR A 81 13.70 -17.68 4.36
N GLN A 82 14.20 -18.26 3.26
CA GLN A 82 13.80 -19.60 2.79
C GLN A 82 12.28 -19.80 2.71
N CYS A 83 11.55 -18.75 2.31
CA CYS A 83 10.08 -18.74 2.28
C CYS A 83 9.38 -18.94 3.64
N HIS A 84 10.06 -18.64 4.76
CA HIS A 84 9.36 -18.50 6.04
C HIS A 84 8.30 -17.39 5.93
N PRO A 85 7.09 -17.61 6.49
CA PRO A 85 6.01 -16.64 6.42
C PRO A 85 6.38 -15.38 7.23
N PRO A 86 6.02 -14.18 6.74
CA PRO A 86 6.21 -12.96 7.50
C PRO A 86 5.23 -12.89 8.69
N ALA A 87 5.38 -11.89 9.56
CA ALA A 87 4.56 -11.74 10.77
C ALA A 87 3.05 -11.78 10.53
N THR A 88 2.58 -11.28 9.37
CA THR A 88 1.16 -11.32 8.99
C THR A 88 0.68 -12.68 8.45
N GLY A 89 1.60 -13.59 8.11
CA GLY A 89 1.30 -14.86 7.45
C GLY A 89 0.99 -14.74 5.96
N VAL A 90 0.98 -13.53 5.40
CA VAL A 90 0.68 -13.27 3.98
C VAL A 90 1.95 -12.80 3.28
N HIS A 91 2.32 -13.44 2.17
CA HIS A 91 3.48 -13.04 1.38
C HIS A 91 3.18 -11.86 0.45
N GLY A 92 4.15 -10.99 0.27
CA GLY A 92 4.18 -10.02 -0.82
C GLY A 92 5.23 -10.36 -1.88
N VAL A 93 5.48 -9.43 -2.79
CA VAL A 93 6.48 -9.59 -3.87
C VAL A 93 7.81 -8.93 -3.49
N THR A 94 8.90 -9.36 -4.14
CA THR A 94 10.22 -8.74 -3.98
C THR A 94 10.28 -7.36 -4.66
N LEU A 95 11.30 -6.57 -4.33
CA LEU A 95 11.54 -5.26 -4.97
C LEU A 95 11.64 -5.36 -6.49
N ARG A 96 12.37 -6.35 -7.01
CA ARG A 96 12.52 -6.60 -8.44
C ARG A 96 11.17 -6.87 -9.10
N GLN A 97 10.37 -7.75 -8.48
CA GLN A 97 9.04 -8.12 -8.97
C GLN A 97 8.09 -6.91 -8.97
N ALA A 98 8.06 -6.14 -7.89
CA ALA A 98 7.23 -4.94 -7.80
C ALA A 98 7.60 -3.90 -8.87
N LEU A 99 8.91 -3.72 -9.13
CA LEU A 99 9.40 -2.85 -10.20
C LEU A 99 9.09 -3.38 -11.62
N ALA A 100 8.99 -4.71 -11.78
CA ALA A 100 8.59 -5.36 -13.02
C ALA A 100 7.07 -5.44 -13.21
N GLY A 101 6.27 -5.03 -12.21
CA GLY A 101 4.82 -5.17 -12.21
C GLY A 101 4.33 -6.61 -12.00
N GLU A 102 5.20 -7.51 -11.57
CA GLU A 102 4.85 -8.88 -11.20
C GLU A 102 4.05 -8.85 -9.89
N LYS A 103 2.90 -9.55 -9.87
CA LYS A 103 1.99 -9.59 -8.73
C LYS A 103 2.01 -10.92 -7.97
N THR A 104 2.74 -11.91 -8.46
CA THR A 104 2.79 -13.24 -7.89
C THR A 104 3.92 -13.32 -6.88
N PRO A 105 3.63 -13.51 -5.57
CA PRO A 105 4.67 -13.70 -4.58
C PRO A 105 5.57 -14.88 -4.93
N PRO A 106 6.87 -14.80 -4.59
CA PRO A 106 7.80 -15.87 -4.90
C PRO A 106 7.58 -17.11 -4.02
N CYS A 107 6.85 -16.93 -2.91
CA CYS A 107 6.48 -17.98 -1.97
C CYS A 107 4.95 -17.99 -1.84
N GLY A 108 4.28 -18.90 -2.56
CA GLY A 108 2.84 -19.13 -2.44
C GLY A 108 1.93 -18.02 -2.99
N SER A 109 0.71 -17.94 -2.44
CA SER A 109 -0.29 -16.91 -2.78
C SER A 109 -0.25 -15.77 -1.77
N GLY A 110 -0.52 -14.55 -2.22
CA GLY A 110 -0.48 -13.39 -1.35
C GLY A 110 -0.72 -12.09 -2.11
N ILE A 111 -0.19 -10.98 -1.60
CA ILE A 111 -0.47 -9.63 -2.09
C ILE A 111 0.55 -9.24 -3.16
N GLY A 112 0.08 -8.82 -4.33
CA GLY A 112 0.92 -8.33 -5.43
C GLY A 112 1.51 -6.93 -5.22
N ARG A 113 2.05 -6.67 -4.04
CA ARG A 113 2.72 -5.41 -3.65
C ARG A 113 4.03 -5.74 -2.94
N LEU A 114 4.99 -4.80 -3.00
CA LEU A 114 6.29 -4.97 -2.36
C LEU A 114 6.11 -5.26 -0.86
N GLN A 115 6.65 -6.40 -0.41
CA GLN A 115 6.68 -6.76 1.00
C GLN A 115 7.74 -5.92 1.73
N CYS A 116 7.34 -5.30 2.84
CA CYS A 116 8.25 -4.61 3.74
C CYS A 116 8.07 -5.09 5.19
N ALA A 117 9.17 -5.19 5.92
CA ALA A 117 9.15 -5.23 7.38
C ALA A 117 9.18 -3.80 7.93
N VAL A 118 8.33 -3.49 8.90
CA VAL A 118 8.17 -2.13 9.45
C VAL A 118 8.07 -2.16 10.97
N ASP A 119 8.15 -0.98 11.58
CA ASP A 119 7.71 -0.78 12.96
C ASP A 119 6.19 -0.47 12.99
N PRO A 120 5.33 -1.31 13.59
CA PRO A 120 3.88 -1.13 13.58
C PRO A 120 3.39 0.18 14.20
N ASP A 121 4.16 0.76 15.13
CA ASP A 121 3.85 2.04 15.78
C ASP A 121 4.06 3.25 14.83
N VAL A 122 4.84 3.05 13.75
CA VAL A 122 5.14 4.08 12.75
C VAL A 122 4.40 3.83 11.44
N ILE A 123 4.37 2.59 10.98
CA ILE A 123 3.58 2.13 9.83
C ILE A 123 2.80 0.88 10.26
N PRO A 124 1.47 0.95 10.43
CA PRO A 124 0.69 -0.20 10.86
C PRO A 124 0.84 -1.41 9.94
N LEU A 125 0.79 -2.62 10.49
CA LEU A 125 0.76 -3.84 9.68
C LEU A 125 -0.48 -3.88 8.78
N HIS A 126 -0.34 -4.54 7.63
CA HIS A 126 -1.25 -4.53 6.47
C HIS A 126 -1.47 -3.17 5.81
N LYS A 127 -0.90 -2.07 6.33
CA LYS A 127 -0.98 -0.77 5.69
C LYS A 127 -0.34 -0.85 4.30
N LYS A 128 -1.13 -0.45 3.32
CA LYS A 128 -0.76 -0.25 1.92
C LYS A 128 -0.22 1.18 1.78
N PHE A 129 0.94 1.35 1.15
CA PHE A 129 1.58 2.66 0.98
C PHE A 129 2.41 2.72 -0.30
N THR A 130 2.88 3.91 -0.66
CA THR A 130 3.81 4.10 -1.80
C THR A 130 5.20 4.39 -1.28
N LEU A 131 6.18 3.62 -1.73
CA LEU A 131 7.59 3.84 -1.42
C LEU A 131 8.28 4.56 -2.58
N ILE A 132 8.88 5.71 -2.30
CA ILE A 132 9.78 6.43 -3.20
C ILE A 132 11.20 5.97 -2.87
N LEU A 133 11.79 5.24 -3.80
CA LEU A 133 13.15 4.74 -3.70
C LEU A 133 14.17 5.87 -3.87
N TRP A 134 15.43 5.60 -3.50
CA TRP A 134 16.56 6.53 -3.65
C TRP A 134 16.83 6.98 -5.09
N ASN A 135 16.35 6.22 -6.08
CA ASN A 135 16.45 6.56 -7.51
C ASN A 135 15.22 7.34 -8.03
N GLY A 136 14.30 7.75 -7.14
CA GLY A 136 13.07 8.47 -7.47
C GLY A 136 11.94 7.61 -8.03
N LYS A 137 12.09 6.28 -8.13
CA LYS A 137 11.00 5.40 -8.57
C LYS A 137 9.98 5.18 -7.46
N HIS A 138 8.71 5.15 -7.85
CA HIS A 138 7.58 4.89 -6.96
C HIS A 138 7.19 3.42 -7.05
N VAL A 139 7.03 2.77 -5.89
CA VAL A 139 6.67 1.36 -5.79
C VAL A 139 5.50 1.20 -4.82
N LYS A 140 4.46 0.45 -5.23
CA LYS A 140 3.37 0.08 -4.34
C LYS A 140 3.87 -0.97 -3.35
N ALA A 141 3.79 -0.67 -2.06
CA ALA A 141 4.27 -1.50 -0.97
C ALA A 141 3.17 -1.82 0.03
N VAL A 142 3.44 -2.79 0.90
CA VAL A 142 2.57 -3.22 1.98
C VAL A 142 3.42 -3.69 3.17
N ALA A 143 3.02 -3.26 4.36
CA ALA A 143 3.63 -3.68 5.62
C ALA A 143 3.13 -5.08 5.98
N LEU A 144 3.94 -6.12 5.75
CA LEU A 144 3.53 -7.51 6.02
C LEU A 144 4.38 -8.20 7.07
N ASP A 145 5.50 -7.60 7.44
CA ASP A 145 6.45 -8.20 8.35
C ASP A 145 6.91 -7.21 9.42
N THR A 146 7.55 -7.74 10.45
CA THR A 146 8.19 -6.97 11.52
C THR A 146 9.54 -7.57 11.84
N GLY A 147 10.51 -6.73 12.20
CA GLY A 147 11.79 -7.19 12.74
C GLY A 147 12.05 -6.56 14.09
N THR A 148 12.69 -7.27 15.00
CA THR A 148 13.11 -6.72 16.30
C THR A 148 14.07 -5.54 16.16
N ALA A 149 14.86 -5.51 15.07
CA ALA A 149 15.77 -4.43 14.72
C ALA A 149 15.10 -3.31 13.88
N ILE A 150 13.87 -3.51 13.41
CA ILE A 150 13.16 -2.56 12.55
C ILE A 150 12.25 -1.70 13.43
N LYS A 151 12.86 -0.64 13.99
CA LYS A 151 12.22 0.25 14.96
C LYS A 151 12.34 1.70 14.57
N GLY A 152 11.28 2.48 14.83
CA GLY A 152 11.18 3.87 14.44
C GLY A 152 11.09 4.05 12.92
N HIS A 153 11.94 4.92 12.39
CA HIS A 153 11.96 5.30 10.97
C HIS A 153 12.82 4.38 10.11
N ILE A 154 12.81 3.07 10.40
CA ILE A 154 13.54 2.04 9.65
C ILE A 154 12.54 1.16 8.93
N ILE A 155 12.87 0.76 7.71
CA ILE A 155 12.09 -0.17 6.90
C ILE A 155 13.01 -1.23 6.31
N ASP A 156 12.61 -2.49 6.35
CA ASP A 156 13.34 -3.57 5.71
C ASP A 156 12.63 -3.98 4.42
N ILE A 157 13.30 -3.84 3.27
CA ILE A 157 12.72 -4.09 1.96
C ILE A 157 13.05 -5.51 1.51
N PHE A 158 12.02 -6.25 1.10
CA PHE A 158 12.18 -7.63 0.65
C PHE A 158 12.80 -7.71 -0.76
N VAL A 159 13.92 -8.42 -0.88
CA VAL A 159 14.66 -8.60 -2.15
C VAL A 159 14.85 -10.08 -2.49
N ASP A 160 15.30 -10.37 -3.72
CA ASP A 160 15.40 -11.74 -4.20
C ASP A 160 16.58 -12.50 -3.58
N THR A 161 17.75 -11.85 -3.47
CA THR A 161 19.02 -12.54 -3.12
C THR A 161 19.82 -11.83 -2.03
N ASN A 162 20.67 -12.59 -1.33
CA ASN A 162 21.58 -12.04 -0.31
C ASN A 162 22.59 -11.05 -0.92
N ALA A 163 23.10 -11.36 -2.12
CA ALA A 163 24.03 -10.49 -2.82
C ALA A 163 23.39 -9.14 -3.17
N GLU A 164 22.11 -9.14 -3.57
CA GLU A 164 21.35 -7.91 -3.83
C GLU A 164 21.23 -7.06 -2.56
N ALA A 165 20.84 -7.66 -1.43
CA ALA A 165 20.73 -6.94 -0.15
C ALA A 165 22.06 -6.28 0.26
N ILE A 166 23.17 -7.02 0.16
CA ILE A 166 24.51 -6.52 0.49
C ILE A 166 24.92 -5.37 -0.43
N ASN A 167 24.70 -5.51 -1.75
CA ASN A 167 25.11 -4.50 -2.73
C ASN A 167 24.31 -3.20 -2.62
N LEU A 168 23.03 -3.28 -2.24
CA LEU A 168 22.21 -2.11 -2.00
C LEU A 168 22.68 -1.33 -0.77
N GLY A 169 23.07 -2.04 0.29
CA GLY A 169 23.45 -1.45 1.57
C GLY A 169 22.30 -0.64 2.18
N ARG A 170 22.59 0.31 3.07
CA ARG A 170 21.57 1.21 3.62
C ARG A 170 21.19 2.30 2.61
N LYS A 171 19.91 2.58 2.47
CA LYS A 171 19.39 3.62 1.55
C LYS A 171 18.42 4.55 2.27
N HIS A 172 18.38 5.81 1.85
CA HIS A 172 17.32 6.71 2.28
C HIS A 172 16.14 6.60 1.32
N VAL A 173 14.95 6.39 1.87
CA VAL A 173 13.71 6.28 1.11
C VAL A 173 12.63 7.16 1.74
N LYS A 174 11.54 7.36 1.01
CA LYS A 174 10.39 8.11 1.51
C LYS A 174 9.12 7.29 1.31
N ALA A 175 8.30 7.14 2.34
CA ALA A 175 6.98 6.55 2.22
C ALA A 175 5.92 7.64 2.15
N ILE A 176 4.93 7.43 1.29
CA ILE A 176 3.67 8.18 1.27
C ILE A 176 2.60 7.23 1.82
N LEU A 177 2.13 7.52 3.04
CA LEU A 177 1.15 6.72 3.78
C LEU A 177 -0.30 7.07 3.43
#